data_AF-A0A352RDU5-F1
#
_entry.id   AF-A0A352RDU5-F1
#
_cell.length_a   1.000
_cell.length_b   1.000
_cell.length_c   1.000
_cell.angle_alpha   90.00
_cell.angle_beta   90.00
_cell.angle_gamma   90.00
#
_symmetry.space_group_name_H-M   'P 1'
#
loop_
_entity.id
_entity.type
_entity.pdbx_description
1 polymer ?
#
loop_
_entity_poly.entity_id
_entity_poly.type
_entity_poly.pdbx_seq_one_letter_code
_entity_poly.pdbx_strand_id
1 'polypeptide(L)'
;MRKIILGLLVVVTIPLTLAGCRNKEMSPSRATELATDRLGLSDEQSQKIAPIAEDLFAEKESLQEIRQTINDEILSQMKSETADAEKLEAVLTGSFEQLRAKLPKFANSFAKFHATLTPEQRAEIVEKME
;
A
#
# COMPACT_ATOMS: atom_id res chain seq x y z
N MET A 1 17.47 -1.12 -16.31
CA MET A 1 16.68 -2.06 -15.48
C MET A 1 15.66 -1.28 -14.65
N ARG A 2 14.68 -0.70 -15.37
CA ARG A 2 13.51 0.00 -14.85
C ARG A 2 12.47 -1.07 -14.52
N LYS A 3 12.08 -1.30 -13.25
CA LYS A 3 10.87 -2.03 -12.80
C LYS A 3 10.90 -2.49 -11.31
N ILE A 4 11.47 -1.76 -10.33
CA ILE A 4 11.30 -2.17 -8.90
C ILE A 4 11.21 -0.99 -7.90
N ILE A 5 10.58 0.14 -8.27
CA ILE A 5 10.43 1.26 -7.31
C ILE A 5 9.04 1.87 -7.41
N LEU A 6 8.04 1.12 -6.95
CA LEU A 6 6.70 1.62 -6.61
C LEU A 6 6.26 1.13 -5.21
N GLY A 7 7.24 0.65 -4.43
CA GLY A 7 7.00 -0.33 -3.37
C GLY A 7 6.96 0.17 -1.94
N LEU A 8 7.16 1.46 -1.64
CA LEU A 8 7.26 1.89 -0.24
C LEU A 8 6.22 2.93 0.21
N LEU A 9 5.49 3.57 -0.70
CA LEU A 9 4.33 4.42 -0.35
C LEU A 9 3.16 4.34 -1.34
N VAL A 10 3.32 3.67 -2.50
CA VAL A 10 2.33 3.60 -3.59
C VAL A 10 1.79 2.17 -3.79
N VAL A 11 2.02 1.27 -2.83
CA VAL A 11 1.54 -0.12 -2.90
C VAL A 11 0.01 -0.24 -2.79
N VAL A 12 -0.69 0.82 -2.35
CA VAL A 12 -2.15 0.78 -2.20
C VAL A 12 -2.91 0.99 -3.52
N THR A 13 -2.30 1.55 -4.58
CA THR A 13 -3.06 1.97 -5.78
C THR A 13 -2.70 1.28 -7.10
N ILE A 14 -1.64 0.46 -7.20
CA ILE A 14 -1.17 -0.07 -8.50
C ILE A 14 -0.91 -1.60 -8.58
N PRO A 15 -1.76 -2.48 -8.03
CA PRO A 15 -1.83 -3.85 -8.57
C PRO A 15 -3.18 -4.18 -9.19
N LEU A 16 -3.90 -3.17 -9.72
CA LEU A 16 -5.18 -3.37 -10.39
C LEU A 16 -5.10 -3.77 -11.88
N THR A 17 -3.93 -3.75 -12.53
CA THR A 17 -3.88 -3.97 -13.99
C THR A 17 -2.78 -4.89 -14.55
N LEU A 18 -2.03 -5.66 -13.75
CA LEU A 18 -1.04 -6.59 -14.34
C LEU A 18 -1.11 -7.99 -13.72
N ALA A 19 -1.96 -8.83 -14.32
CA ALA A 19 -1.71 -10.26 -14.40
C ALA A 19 -0.41 -10.46 -15.21
N GLY A 20 0.72 -10.70 -14.55
CA GLY A 20 1.98 -10.93 -15.27
C GLY A 20 3.26 -10.63 -14.50
N CYS A 21 3.40 -11.18 -13.30
CA CYS A 21 4.66 -11.66 -12.72
C CYS A 21 4.28 -12.35 -11.41
N ARG A 22 4.73 -13.59 -11.21
CA ARG A 22 4.52 -14.36 -9.98
C ARG A 22 5.33 -13.70 -8.86
N ASN A 23 4.82 -12.60 -8.33
CA ASN A 23 5.47 -11.82 -7.29
C ASN A 23 5.30 -12.60 -5.99
N LYS A 24 6.42 -13.02 -5.40
CA LYS A 24 6.43 -13.60 -4.05
C LYS A 24 5.73 -12.61 -3.13
N GLU A 25 4.69 -13.08 -2.45
CA GLU A 25 3.88 -12.25 -1.58
C GLU A 25 4.78 -11.56 -0.55
N MET A 26 4.69 -10.23 -0.48
CA MET A 26 5.52 -9.45 0.44
C MET A 26 4.99 -9.63 1.86
N SER A 27 5.87 -9.98 2.80
CA SER A 27 5.58 -10.05 4.23
C SER A 27 6.14 -8.82 4.96
N PRO A 28 5.66 -8.49 6.17
CA PRO A 28 6.20 -7.39 6.98
C PRO A 28 7.70 -7.56 7.26
N SER A 29 8.11 -8.79 7.61
CA SER A 29 9.50 -9.14 7.88
C SER A 29 10.38 -8.92 6.66
N ARG A 30 9.93 -9.33 5.48
CA ARG A 30 10.67 -9.16 4.23
C ARG A 30 10.70 -7.70 3.77
N ALA A 31 9.64 -6.94 4.03
CA ALA A 31 9.64 -5.49 3.77
C ALA A 31 10.66 -4.76 4.65
N THR A 32 10.74 -5.14 5.93
CA THR A 32 11.71 -4.58 6.88
C THR A 32 13.14 -4.96 6.50
N GLU A 33 13.41 -6.24 6.19
CA GLU A 33 14.70 -6.74 5.70
C GLU A 33 15.18 -5.94 4.47
N LEU A 34 14.30 -5.75 3.48
CA LEU A 34 14.63 -4.96 2.29
C LEU A 34 14.88 -3.48 2.60
N ALA A 35 14.18 -2.90 3.56
CA ALA A 35 14.41 -1.53 4.00
C ALA A 35 15.76 -1.41 4.72
N THR A 36 16.09 -2.37 5.59
CA THR A 36 17.37 -2.46 6.30
C THR A 36 18.53 -2.53 5.32
N ASP A 37 18.46 -3.46 4.36
CA ASP A 37 19.51 -3.64 3.37
C ASP A 37 19.69 -2.42 2.46
N ARG A 38 18.60 -1.78 2.06
CA ARG A 38 18.64 -0.68 1.08
C ARG A 38 19.02 0.67 1.67
N LEU A 39 18.68 0.92 2.94
CA LEU A 39 18.90 2.21 3.60
C LEU A 39 20.02 2.13 4.65
N GLY A 40 20.67 0.97 4.78
CA GLY A 40 21.68 0.74 5.82
C GLY A 40 21.12 1.03 7.21
N LEU A 41 19.91 0.54 7.51
CA LEU A 41 19.29 0.78 8.81
C LEU A 41 20.11 0.11 9.92
N SER A 42 20.28 0.79 11.04
CA SER A 42 20.83 0.14 12.24
C SER A 42 19.85 -0.90 12.80
N ASP A 43 20.35 -1.77 13.68
CA ASP A 43 19.49 -2.73 14.40
C ASP A 43 18.37 -2.01 15.18
N GLU A 44 18.68 -0.88 15.81
CA GLU A 44 17.71 -0.08 16.55
C GLU A 44 16.64 0.52 15.61
N GLN A 45 17.05 1.03 14.45
CA GLN A 45 16.10 1.54 13.45
C GLN A 45 15.22 0.43 12.91
N SER A 46 15.80 -0.74 12.61
CA SER A 46 15.08 -1.91 12.12
C SER A 46 14.03 -2.40 13.11
N GLN A 47 14.36 -2.45 14.40
CA GLN A 47 13.42 -2.79 15.47
C GLN A 47 12.26 -1.79 15.60
N LYS A 48 12.51 -0.50 15.36
CA LYS A 48 11.46 0.54 15.36
C LYS A 48 10.57 0.48 14.12
N ILE A 49 11.10 0.03 12.98
CA ILE A 49 10.38 -0.02 11.70
C ILE A 49 9.55 -1.29 11.55
N ALA A 50 10.00 -2.43 12.09
CA ALA A 50 9.27 -3.69 12.05
C ALA A 50 7.79 -3.60 12.45
N PRO A 51 7.41 -3.02 13.62
CA PRO A 51 6.00 -2.91 14.00
C PRO A 51 5.22 -1.94 13.10
N ILE A 52 5.88 -0.92 12.52
CA ILE A 52 5.24 -0.02 11.55
C ILE A 52 4.87 -0.81 10.28
N ALA A 53 5.77 -1.69 9.83
CA ALA A 53 5.47 -2.58 8.70
C ALA A 53 4.31 -3.51 9.04
N GLU A 54 4.35 -4.21 10.18
CA GLU A 54 3.27 -5.10 10.62
C GLU A 54 1.91 -4.39 10.64
N ASP A 55 1.84 -3.21 11.24
CA ASP A 55 0.62 -2.40 11.31
C ASP A 55 0.06 -2.05 9.94
N LEU A 56 0.93 -1.71 8.97
CA LEU A 56 0.51 -1.36 7.61
C LEU A 56 0.07 -2.60 6.82
N PHE A 57 0.75 -3.72 7.00
CA PHE A 57 0.40 -4.98 6.36
C PHE A 57 -0.89 -5.60 6.93
N ALA A 58 -1.24 -5.32 8.18
CA ALA A 58 -2.52 -5.73 8.75
C ALA A 58 -3.72 -5.12 8.01
N GLU A 59 -3.55 -3.98 7.33
CA GLU A 59 -4.62 -3.36 6.53
C GLU A 59 -4.82 -4.05 5.16
N LYS A 60 -3.90 -4.95 4.77
CA LYS A 60 -3.86 -5.53 3.42
C LYS A 60 -5.16 -6.23 3.03
N GLU A 61 -5.70 -7.09 3.90
CA GLU A 61 -6.93 -7.83 3.62
C GLU A 61 -8.09 -6.86 3.37
N SER A 62 -8.26 -5.87 4.26
CA SER A 62 -9.33 -4.86 4.09
C SER A 62 -9.16 -4.02 2.82
N LEU A 63 -7.94 -3.70 2.40
CA LEU A 63 -7.69 -3.00 1.13
C LEU A 63 -7.97 -3.90 -0.09
N GLN A 64 -7.68 -5.19 0.02
CA GLN A 64 -8.02 -6.18 -1.01
C GLN A 64 -9.54 -6.34 -1.13
N GLU A 65 -10.26 -6.37 -0.02
CA GLU A 65 -11.73 -6.43 0.01
C GLU A 65 -12.36 -5.20 -0.62
N ILE A 66 -11.87 -3.99 -0.31
CA ILE A 66 -12.33 -2.74 -0.95
C ILE A 66 -12.16 -2.84 -2.48
N ARG A 67 -10.97 -3.25 -2.92
CA ARG A 67 -10.67 -3.44 -4.35
C ARG A 67 -11.61 -4.47 -4.98
N GLN A 68 -11.80 -5.61 -4.32
CA GLN A 68 -12.63 -6.69 -4.84
C GLN A 68 -14.08 -6.25 -4.94
N THR A 69 -14.61 -5.57 -3.93
CA THR A 69 -15.98 -5.05 -3.89
C THR A 69 -16.25 -4.10 -5.07
N ILE A 70 -15.32 -3.16 -5.33
CA ILE A 70 -15.43 -2.25 -6.48
C ILE A 70 -15.39 -3.03 -7.81
N ASN A 71 -14.45 -3.96 -7.94
CA ASN A 71 -14.31 -4.75 -9.17
C ASN A 71 -15.52 -5.63 -9.44
N ASP A 72 -16.08 -6.27 -8.41
CA ASP A 72 -17.25 -7.14 -8.50
C ASP A 72 -18.48 -6.31 -8.89
N GLU A 73 -18.63 -5.10 -8.35
CA GLU A 73 -19.69 -4.19 -8.75
C GLU A 73 -19.54 -3.73 -10.21
N ILE A 74 -18.35 -3.27 -10.62
CA ILE A 74 -18.10 -2.88 -12.02
C ILE A 74 -18.39 -4.05 -12.96
N LEU A 75 -17.93 -5.26 -12.61
CA LEU A 75 -18.16 -6.45 -13.43
C LEU A 75 -19.65 -6.81 -13.49
N SER A 76 -20.39 -6.62 -12.39
CA SER A 76 -21.84 -6.79 -12.37
C SER A 76 -22.53 -5.80 -13.32
N GLN A 77 -22.15 -4.52 -13.27
CA GLN A 77 -22.71 -3.46 -14.12
C GLN A 77 -22.40 -3.69 -15.61
N MET A 78 -21.22 -4.23 -15.94
CA MET A 78 -20.85 -4.54 -17.32
C MET A 78 -21.60 -5.75 -17.89
N LYS A 79 -22.16 -6.61 -17.03
CA LYS A 79 -22.91 -7.81 -17.42
C LYS A 79 -24.42 -7.58 -17.47
N SER A 80 -24.93 -6.48 -16.90
CA SER A 80 -26.35 -6.14 -16.91
C SER A 80 -26.77 -5.51 -18.24
N GLU A 81 -28.07 -5.58 -18.54
CA GLU A 81 -28.65 -4.96 -19.75
C GLU A 81 -28.61 -3.43 -19.69
N THR A 82 -28.67 -2.85 -18.49
CA THR A 82 -28.55 -1.42 -18.22
C THR A 82 -27.64 -1.18 -17.02
N ALA A 83 -26.99 -0.02 -16.98
CA ALA A 83 -26.15 0.38 -15.85
C ALA A 83 -27.00 1.05 -14.76
N ASP A 84 -26.86 0.57 -13.54
CA ASP A 84 -27.41 1.18 -12.31
C ASP A 84 -26.34 2.08 -11.69
N ALA A 85 -26.39 3.36 -12.05
CA ALA A 85 -25.44 4.36 -11.60
C ALA A 85 -25.52 4.64 -10.10
N GLU A 86 -26.72 4.61 -9.51
CA GLU A 86 -26.93 4.87 -8.08
C GLU A 86 -26.29 3.78 -7.22
N LYS A 87 -26.43 2.52 -7.62
CA LYS A 87 -25.78 1.40 -6.93
C LYS A 87 -24.26 1.48 -7.03
N LEU A 88 -23.71 1.77 -8.21
CA LEU A 88 -22.27 1.94 -8.38
C LEU A 88 -21.74 3.10 -7.51
N GLU A 89 -22.43 4.24 -7.48
CA GLU A 89 -22.08 5.38 -6.64
C GLU A 89 -22.09 5.01 -5.15
N ALA A 90 -23.09 4.26 -4.69
CA ALA A 90 -23.17 3.80 -3.30
C ALA A 90 -21.98 2.91 -2.92
N VAL A 91 -21.62 1.95 -3.78
CA VAL A 91 -20.44 1.07 -3.56
C VAL A 91 -19.15 1.89 -3.51
N LEU A 92 -18.96 2.82 -4.44
CA LEU A 92 -17.78 3.68 -4.49
C LEU A 92 -17.69 4.59 -3.25
N THR A 93 -18.81 5.15 -2.81
CA THR A 93 -18.87 6.02 -1.63
C THR A 93 -18.52 5.26 -0.36
N GLY A 94 -19.13 4.10 -0.12
CA GLY A 94 -18.80 3.26 1.04
C GLY A 94 -17.35 2.76 1.02
N SER A 95 -16.81 2.45 -0.16
CA SER A 95 -15.40 2.09 -0.33
C SER A 95 -14.46 3.26 0.01
N PHE A 96 -14.82 4.48 -0.41
CA PHE A 96 -14.06 5.68 -0.13
C PHE A 96 -14.05 6.02 1.37
N GLU A 97 -15.17 5.85 2.07
CA GLU A 97 -15.25 6.06 3.52
C GLU A 97 -14.34 5.09 4.29
N GLN A 98 -14.29 3.83 3.88
CA GLN A 98 -13.37 2.84 4.46
C GLN A 98 -11.91 3.22 4.23
N LEU A 99 -11.55 3.71 3.04
CA LEU A 99 -10.20 4.22 2.76
C LEU A 99 -9.89 5.45 3.63
N ARG A 100 -10.83 6.39 3.73
CA ARG A 100 -10.69 7.61 4.52
C ARG A 100 -10.45 7.30 5.99
N ALA A 101 -11.12 6.29 6.55
CA ALA A 101 -10.94 5.86 7.92
C ALA A 101 -9.52 5.35 8.22
N LYS A 102 -8.79 4.86 7.21
CA LYS A 102 -7.42 4.35 7.37
C LYS A 102 -6.35 5.44 7.29
N LEU A 103 -6.67 6.62 6.73
CA LEU A 103 -5.70 7.72 6.53
C LEU A 103 -4.93 8.12 7.80
N PRO A 104 -5.56 8.25 8.99
CA PRO A 104 -4.83 8.62 10.21
C PRO A 104 -3.72 7.62 10.57
N LYS A 105 -4.00 6.33 10.40
CA LYS A 105 -3.02 5.26 10.66
C LYS A 105 -1.85 5.36 9.69
N PHE A 106 -2.12 5.49 8.38
CA PHE A 106 -1.08 5.68 7.37
C PHE A 106 -0.21 6.91 7.64
N ALA A 107 -0.83 8.06 7.92
CA ALA A 107 -0.10 9.30 8.21
C ALA A 107 0.78 9.18 9.46
N ASN A 108 0.27 8.54 10.52
CA ASN A 108 1.02 8.31 11.74
C ASN A 108 2.21 7.35 11.53
N SER A 109 1.99 6.25 10.80
CA SER A 109 3.04 5.30 10.43
C SER A 109 4.14 5.97 9.60
N PHE A 110 3.77 6.82 8.63
CA PHE A 110 4.73 7.60 7.86
C PHE A 110 5.55 8.54 8.74
N ALA A 111 4.92 9.28 9.66
CA ALA A 111 5.62 10.18 10.57
C ALA A 111 6.63 9.44 11.45
N LYS A 112 6.27 8.27 11.99
CA LYS A 112 7.15 7.40 12.78
C LYS A 112 8.33 6.88 11.96
N PHE A 113 8.07 6.42 10.73
CA PHE A 113 9.10 5.95 9.82
C PHE A 113 10.09 7.09 9.49
N HIS A 114 9.57 8.26 9.08
CA HIS A 114 10.37 9.44 8.79
C HIS A 114 11.26 9.86 9.97
N ALA A 115 10.72 9.85 11.18
CA ALA A 115 11.45 10.22 12.41
C ALA A 115 12.53 9.20 12.80
N THR A 116 12.40 7.96 12.37
CA THR A 116 13.39 6.90 12.64
C THR A 116 14.62 7.04 11.75
N LEU A 117 14.47 7.59 10.55
CA LEU A 117 15.56 7.74 9.57
C LEU A 117 16.44 8.97 9.83
N THR A 118 17.69 8.90 9.42
CA THR A 118 18.56 10.07 9.34
C THR A 118 18.22 10.94 8.12
N PRO A 119 18.65 12.21 8.07
CA PRO A 119 18.50 13.04 6.87
C PRO A 119 19.09 12.39 5.61
N GLU A 120 20.24 11.73 5.72
CA GLU A 120 20.94 11.06 4.61
C GLU A 120 20.12 9.88 4.09
N GLN A 121 19.58 9.04 4.98
CA GLN A 121 18.71 7.92 4.61
C GLN A 121 17.42 8.41 3.93
N ARG A 122 16.86 9.54 4.37
CA ARG A 122 15.71 10.16 3.70
C ARG A 122 16.08 10.71 2.32
N ALA A 123 17.25 11.33 2.17
CA ALA A 123 17.72 11.81 0.88
C ALA A 123 17.92 10.66 -0.12
N GLU A 124 18.45 9.53 0.35
CA GLU A 124 18.56 8.30 -0.46
C GLU A 124 17.18 7.78 -0.91
N ILE A 125 16.15 7.86 -0.07
CA ILE A 125 14.78 7.53 -0.49
C ILE A 125 14.32 8.47 -1.62
N VAL A 126 14.53 9.78 -1.47
CA VAL A 126 14.13 10.77 -2.49
C VAL A 126 14.83 10.50 -3.82
N GLU A 127 16.16 10.29 -3.82
CA GLU A 127 16.93 10.00 -5.04
C GLU A 127 16.39 8.76 -5.77
N LYS A 128 15.95 7.74 -5.04
CA LYS A 128 15.37 6.53 -5.65
C LYS A 128 13.94 6.72 -6.16
N MET A 129 13.23 7.78 -5.73
CA MET A 129 11.87 8.07 -6.16
C MET A 129 11.80 8.87 -7.47
N GLU A 130 12.85 9.62 -7.81
CA GLU A 130 13.00 10.40 -9.04
C GLU A 130 13.51 9.55 -10.22
#